data_AF-A0A9P1H3S7-F1
#
_entry.id   AF-A0A9P1H3S7-F1
#
_cell.length_a   1.000
_cell.length_b   1.000
_cell.length_c   1.000
_cell.angle_alpha   90.00
_cell.angle_beta   90.00
_cell.angle_gamma   90.00
#
_symmetry.space_group_name_H-M   'P 1'
#
loop_
_entity.id
_entity.type
_entity.pdbx_description
1 polymer ?
#
loop_
_entity_poly.entity_id
_entity_poly.type
_entity_poly.pdbx_seq_one_letter_code
_entity_poly.pdbx_strand_id
1 'polypeptide(L)'
;MTADRKIQLVRIAHVVYKHKDIETARTFYADFGFAETTRVGNRTYFRGYGTDPFVIAAEEGDEDEFLGPAFVVESLDDLEYASKTLPQATEVYELKDVPGGGKCVTFRDPVDNWHFPDLKVNYPTLKNRGVNEKQRFTKRPAPVHKLGHFGLVHDPTGKDVTVFYRINRGKELVDHHVFFFFEGPKYHVHHSSFETHDFDAQVLGHDWLRHKGYENCWGVGRHIMGSQIFDYWFDPSRFVMEHYVDGDLLDDSEPTHRTLASPDSLHVWGPDLPPDFLK
;
A
#
# COMPACT_ATOMS: atom_id res chain seq x y z
N MET A 1 -12.01 32.74 -12.21
CA MET A 1 -12.30 31.33 -11.87
C MET A 1 -11.59 31.07 -10.56
N THR A 2 -12.29 30.59 -9.54
CA THR A 2 -11.64 29.96 -8.39
C THR A 2 -10.95 28.68 -8.89
N ALA A 3 -9.73 28.40 -8.44
CA ALA A 3 -9.16 27.08 -8.68
C ALA A 3 -9.98 26.04 -7.90
N ASP A 4 -10.30 24.91 -8.51
CA ASP A 4 -11.07 23.87 -7.85
C ASP A 4 -10.27 23.33 -6.66
N ARG A 5 -10.87 23.46 -5.46
CA ARG A 5 -10.22 23.06 -4.21
C ARG A 5 -10.03 21.55 -4.22
N LYS A 6 -8.79 21.10 -4.03
CA LYS A 6 -8.48 19.69 -3.80
C LYS A 6 -8.38 19.40 -2.31
N ILE A 7 -8.87 18.24 -1.89
CA ILE A 7 -8.61 17.65 -0.58
C ILE A 7 -7.09 17.38 -0.51
N GLN A 8 -6.39 17.94 0.46
CA GLN A 8 -4.96 17.67 0.64
C GLN A 8 -4.78 16.37 1.42
N LEU A 9 -4.32 15.32 0.74
CA LEU A 9 -3.91 14.08 1.37
C LEU A 9 -2.47 14.22 1.91
N VAL A 10 -2.21 13.68 3.09
CA VAL A 10 -0.89 13.68 3.74
C VAL A 10 -0.18 12.35 3.48
N ARG A 11 -0.92 11.25 3.68
CA ARG A 11 -0.49 9.84 3.54
C ARG A 11 -1.72 8.92 3.58
N ILE A 12 -1.56 7.65 3.16
CA ILE A 12 -2.49 6.59 3.57
C ILE A 12 -2.34 6.32 5.08
N ALA A 13 -3.44 5.99 5.75
CA ALA A 13 -3.52 5.76 7.18
C ALA A 13 -3.56 4.27 7.51
N HIS A 14 -4.53 3.56 6.93
CA HIS A 14 -4.79 2.15 7.16
C HIS A 14 -5.69 1.59 6.06
N VAL A 15 -5.85 0.27 6.04
CA VAL A 15 -6.85 -0.45 5.25
C VAL A 15 -7.82 -1.21 6.16
N VAL A 16 -9.04 -1.45 5.67
CA VAL A 16 -10.09 -2.14 6.42
C VAL A 16 -10.52 -3.40 5.66
N TYR A 17 -10.38 -4.55 6.31
CA TYR A 17 -10.78 -5.86 5.79
C TYR A 17 -11.85 -6.47 6.71
N LYS A 18 -12.94 -6.96 6.11
CA LYS A 18 -13.98 -7.77 6.75
C LYS A 18 -13.64 -9.24 6.50
N HIS A 19 -13.67 -10.05 7.55
CA HIS A 19 -13.36 -11.48 7.52
C HIS A 19 -14.50 -12.30 8.12
N LYS A 20 -14.80 -13.42 7.48
CA LYS A 20 -15.75 -14.43 7.97
C LYS A 20 -15.17 -15.30 9.09
N ASP A 21 -13.86 -15.56 9.05
CA ASP A 21 -13.10 -16.17 10.15
C ASP A 21 -12.03 -15.20 10.65
N ILE A 22 -12.46 -14.35 11.59
CA ILE A 22 -11.62 -13.29 12.14
C ILE A 22 -10.47 -13.85 13.02
N GLU A 23 -10.59 -15.01 13.65
CA GLU A 23 -9.52 -15.56 14.51
C GLU A 23 -8.40 -16.20 13.68
N THR A 24 -8.74 -16.86 12.56
CA THR A 24 -7.73 -17.32 11.59
C THR A 24 -7.06 -16.12 10.91
N ALA A 25 -7.80 -15.07 10.55
CA ALA A 25 -7.23 -13.81 10.05
C ALA A 25 -6.29 -13.12 11.07
N ARG A 26 -6.71 -12.98 12.34
CA ARG A 26 -5.87 -12.46 13.44
C ARG A 26 -4.58 -13.28 13.61
N THR A 27 -4.65 -14.60 13.45
CA THR A 27 -3.49 -15.49 13.51
C THR A 27 -2.52 -15.23 12.35
N PHE A 28 -3.04 -15.11 11.12
CA PHE A 28 -2.24 -14.71 9.95
C PHE A 28 -1.59 -13.34 10.15
N TYR A 29 -2.30 -12.32 10.60
CA TYR A 29 -1.73 -10.99 10.80
C TYR A 29 -0.56 -10.97 11.81
N ALA A 30 -0.64 -11.79 12.87
CA ALA A 30 0.47 -11.96 13.81
C ALA A 30 1.67 -12.66 13.16
N ASP A 31 1.46 -13.71 12.36
CA ASP A 31 2.53 -14.42 11.65
C ASP A 31 3.15 -13.61 10.51
N PHE A 32 2.36 -12.74 9.87
CA PHE A 32 2.80 -11.78 8.84
C PHE A 32 3.60 -10.60 9.43
N GLY A 33 3.68 -10.48 10.76
CA GLY A 33 4.56 -9.51 11.45
C GLY A 33 3.89 -8.25 11.97
N PHE A 34 2.55 -8.19 12.01
CA PHE A 34 1.82 -7.13 12.71
C PHE A 34 1.72 -7.41 14.22
N ALA A 35 1.59 -6.33 15.01
CA ALA A 35 1.20 -6.42 16.42
C ALA A 35 -0.26 -5.98 16.60
N GLU A 36 -1.07 -6.79 17.28
CA GLU A 36 -2.41 -6.38 17.74
C GLU A 36 -2.28 -5.23 18.76
N THR A 37 -3.15 -4.21 18.66
CA THR A 37 -3.15 -3.05 19.57
C THR A 37 -4.36 -2.99 20.48
N THR A 38 -5.56 -3.29 19.96
CA THR A 38 -6.80 -3.37 20.72
C THR A 38 -7.91 -4.06 19.93
N ARG A 39 -8.99 -4.44 20.62
CA ARG A 39 -10.27 -4.91 20.05
C ARG A 39 -11.40 -3.98 20.49
N VAL A 40 -12.27 -3.57 19.58
CA VAL A 40 -13.43 -2.71 19.85
C VAL A 40 -14.62 -3.21 19.04
N GLY A 41 -15.68 -3.68 19.71
CA GLY A 41 -16.80 -4.33 19.05
C GLY A 41 -16.34 -5.55 18.25
N ASN A 42 -16.72 -5.62 16.98
CA ASN A 42 -16.30 -6.65 16.03
C ASN A 42 -14.93 -6.36 15.36
N ARG A 43 -14.26 -5.24 15.69
CA ARG A 43 -12.98 -4.84 15.07
C ARG A 43 -11.76 -5.16 15.91
N THR A 44 -10.65 -5.47 15.25
CA THR A 44 -9.31 -5.67 15.82
C THR A 44 -8.31 -4.85 15.04
N TYR A 45 -7.48 -4.09 15.75
CA TYR A 45 -6.56 -3.12 15.15
C TYR A 45 -5.13 -3.63 15.23
N PHE A 46 -4.40 -3.54 14.11
CA PHE A 46 -3.07 -4.10 13.93
C PHE A 46 -2.08 -3.02 13.46
N ARG A 47 -0.89 -2.97 14.06
CA ARG A 47 0.16 -1.99 13.75
C ARG A 47 1.45 -2.65 13.24
N GLY A 48 2.23 -1.85 12.51
CA GLY A 48 3.65 -2.11 12.28
C GLY A 48 4.54 -1.63 13.44
N TYR A 49 5.86 -1.70 13.25
CA TYR A 49 6.85 -1.13 14.18
C TYR A 49 7.02 0.38 14.04
N GLY A 50 6.53 0.96 12.94
CA GLY A 50 6.50 2.41 12.70
C GLY A 50 5.67 3.17 13.73
N THR A 51 5.59 4.49 13.59
CA THR A 51 4.89 5.37 14.57
C THR A 51 3.36 5.27 14.53
N ASP A 52 2.78 4.67 13.49
CA ASP A 52 1.34 4.61 13.29
C ASP A 52 0.57 3.92 14.44
N PRO A 53 -0.64 4.41 14.80
CA PRO A 53 -1.48 3.77 15.82
C PRO A 53 -1.92 2.36 15.39
N PHE A 54 -2.28 2.20 14.11
CA PHE A 54 -2.59 0.95 13.41
C PHE A 54 -2.50 1.19 11.90
N VAL A 55 -2.37 0.11 11.11
CA VAL A 55 -2.33 0.11 9.64
C VAL A 55 -3.33 -0.88 9.01
N ILE A 56 -3.85 -1.84 9.78
CA ILE A 56 -5.00 -2.68 9.40
C ILE A 56 -6.06 -2.57 10.50
N ALA A 57 -7.32 -2.41 10.11
CA ALA A 57 -8.48 -2.75 10.93
C ALA A 57 -9.16 -3.99 10.35
N ALA A 58 -9.12 -5.10 11.08
CA ALA A 58 -9.76 -6.35 10.72
C ALA A 58 -11.13 -6.42 11.41
N GLU A 59 -12.20 -6.59 10.65
CA GLU A 59 -13.59 -6.61 11.12
C GLU A 59 -14.21 -8.01 10.97
N GLU A 60 -14.88 -8.50 12.01
CA GLU A 60 -15.65 -9.75 11.98
C GLU A 60 -17.02 -9.52 11.30
N GLY A 61 -17.34 -10.35 10.31
CA GLY A 61 -18.57 -10.31 9.54
C GLY A 61 -19.04 -11.69 9.05
N ASP A 62 -20.06 -11.71 8.19
CA ASP A 62 -20.66 -12.93 7.62
C ASP A 62 -20.08 -13.33 6.25
N GLU A 63 -19.37 -12.41 5.61
CA GLU A 63 -18.66 -12.56 4.34
C GLU A 63 -17.29 -11.85 4.39
N ASP A 64 -16.39 -12.23 3.49
CA ASP A 64 -15.08 -11.62 3.34
C ASP A 64 -15.16 -10.44 2.36
N GLU A 65 -14.83 -9.22 2.78
CA GLU A 65 -14.92 -7.99 1.96
C GLU A 65 -13.78 -7.00 2.27
N PHE A 66 -13.25 -6.32 1.24
CA PHE A 66 -12.39 -5.16 1.45
C PHE A 66 -13.24 -3.90 1.53
N LEU A 67 -13.30 -3.29 2.73
CA LEU A 67 -14.14 -2.12 3.00
C LEU A 67 -13.48 -0.79 2.56
N GLY A 68 -12.17 -0.80 2.29
CA GLY A 68 -11.45 0.30 1.64
C GLY A 68 -10.18 0.77 2.37
N PRO A 69 -9.37 1.62 1.71
CA PRO A 69 -8.31 2.39 2.34
C PRO A 69 -8.85 3.66 3.02
N ALA A 70 -8.18 4.11 4.08
CA ALA A 70 -8.39 5.41 4.69
C ALA A 70 -7.12 6.27 4.55
N PHE A 71 -7.29 7.57 4.32
CA PHE A 71 -6.19 8.53 4.15
C PHE A 71 -6.22 9.60 5.25
N VAL A 72 -5.03 10.04 5.68
CA VAL A 72 -4.88 11.24 6.51
C VAL A 72 -4.97 12.46 5.60
N VAL A 73 -5.80 13.44 5.97
CA VAL A 73 -5.88 14.76 5.31
C VAL A 73 -5.12 15.82 6.09
N GLU A 74 -4.76 16.93 5.44
CA GLU A 74 -3.97 18.01 6.06
C GLU A 74 -4.76 18.77 7.14
N SER A 75 -6.07 18.96 6.95
CA SER A 75 -6.89 19.80 7.82
C SER A 75 -8.28 19.25 8.14
N LEU A 76 -8.90 19.75 9.22
CA LEU A 76 -10.32 19.52 9.49
C LEU A 76 -11.19 20.07 8.36
N ASP A 77 -10.82 21.23 7.80
CA ASP A 77 -11.47 21.87 6.66
C ASP A 77 -11.53 20.94 5.43
N ASP A 78 -10.61 19.98 5.29
CA ASP A 78 -10.60 18.99 4.20
C ASP A 78 -11.59 17.84 4.44
N LEU A 79 -11.74 17.35 5.68
CA LEU A 79 -12.85 16.46 6.04
C LEU A 79 -14.20 17.17 5.84
N GLU A 80 -14.27 18.44 6.25
CA GLU A 80 -15.41 19.31 6.05
C GLU A 80 -15.66 19.69 4.59
N TYR A 81 -14.72 19.47 3.68
CA TYR A 81 -14.92 19.61 2.25
C TYR A 81 -15.35 18.28 1.62
N ALA A 82 -14.69 17.18 2.00
CA ALA A 82 -15.02 15.82 1.58
C ALA A 82 -16.49 15.46 1.85
N SER A 83 -16.96 15.69 3.08
CA SER A 83 -18.35 15.49 3.51
C SER A 83 -19.39 16.32 2.75
N LYS A 84 -18.97 17.38 2.05
CA LYS A 84 -19.86 18.30 1.30
C LYS A 84 -19.74 18.15 -0.23
N THR A 85 -18.74 17.40 -0.72
CA THR A 85 -18.42 17.34 -2.17
C THR A 85 -18.24 15.93 -2.73
N LEU A 86 -17.90 14.94 -1.91
CA LEU A 86 -17.75 13.56 -2.38
C LEU A 86 -19.11 12.83 -2.42
N PRO A 87 -19.32 11.93 -3.40
CA PRO A 87 -20.59 11.23 -3.54
C PRO A 87 -20.83 10.28 -2.35
N GLN A 88 -22.04 10.33 -1.80
CA GLN A 88 -22.48 9.49 -0.66
C GLN A 88 -21.60 9.63 0.59
N ALA A 89 -20.95 10.78 0.77
CA ALA A 89 -20.13 11.04 1.94
C ALA A 89 -20.96 11.17 3.24
N THR A 90 -20.41 10.69 4.35
CA THR A 90 -20.94 10.96 5.70
C THR A 90 -20.68 12.40 6.13
N GLU A 91 -21.40 12.86 7.15
CA GLU A 91 -20.91 13.99 7.97
C GLU A 91 -19.56 13.63 8.64
N VAL A 92 -18.86 14.64 9.16
CA VAL A 92 -17.60 14.44 9.89
C VAL A 92 -17.89 13.85 11.28
N TYR A 93 -17.44 12.62 11.54
CA TYR A 93 -17.64 11.92 12.82
C TYR A 93 -16.33 11.71 13.59
N GLU A 94 -16.43 11.44 14.89
CA GLU A 94 -15.30 11.13 15.77
C GLU A 94 -14.98 9.64 15.76
N LEU A 95 -13.69 9.29 15.66
CA LEU A 95 -13.18 7.92 15.75
C LEU A 95 -13.08 7.49 17.23
N LYS A 96 -14.24 7.24 17.86
CA LYS A 96 -14.31 6.85 19.27
C LYS A 96 -13.73 5.45 19.50
N ASP A 97 -12.94 5.32 20.55
CA ASP A 97 -12.25 4.10 21.00
C ASP A 97 -11.25 3.47 20.00
N VAL A 98 -11.14 4.00 18.78
CA VAL A 98 -10.14 3.64 17.77
C VAL A 98 -8.73 4.10 18.20
N PRO A 99 -7.66 3.30 18.05
CA PRO A 99 -6.29 3.72 18.36
C PRO A 99 -5.89 4.99 17.59
N GLY A 100 -5.41 6.01 18.33
CA GLY A 100 -5.07 7.33 17.78
C GLY A 100 -6.25 8.30 17.69
N GLY A 101 -7.50 7.81 17.65
CA GLY A 101 -8.72 8.60 17.62
C GLY A 101 -8.79 9.55 16.41
N GLY A 102 -9.28 10.77 16.64
CA GLY A 102 -9.41 11.81 15.61
C GLY A 102 -10.81 11.89 15.00
N LYS A 103 -10.89 12.39 13.76
CA LYS A 103 -12.14 12.60 13.00
C LYS A 103 -12.02 12.00 11.61
N CYS A 104 -13.16 11.60 11.03
CA CYS A 104 -13.21 10.88 9.75
C CYS A 104 -14.47 11.24 8.94
N VAL A 105 -14.43 10.91 7.65
CA VAL A 105 -15.53 10.92 6.69
C VAL A 105 -15.39 9.66 5.84
N THR A 106 -16.48 8.92 5.63
CA THR A 106 -16.53 7.77 4.72
C THR A 106 -17.39 8.13 3.50
N PHE A 107 -17.05 7.63 2.30
CA PHE A 107 -17.76 7.88 1.04
C PHE A 107 -17.59 6.68 0.07
N ARG A 108 -18.22 6.69 -1.11
CA ARG A 108 -18.13 5.59 -2.10
C ARG A 108 -17.95 6.12 -3.53
N ASP A 109 -16.84 5.74 -4.18
CA ASP A 109 -16.35 6.30 -5.45
C ASP A 109 -16.54 5.36 -6.66
N PRO A 110 -16.87 5.87 -7.88
CA PRO A 110 -16.86 5.12 -9.13
C PRO A 110 -15.67 5.34 -10.12
N VAL A 111 -14.77 6.34 -9.93
CA VAL A 111 -13.50 6.62 -10.70
C VAL A 111 -13.64 6.99 -12.22
N ASP A 112 -12.89 7.93 -12.86
CA ASP A 112 -11.52 7.83 -13.49
C ASP A 112 -11.00 9.17 -14.16
N ASN A 113 -9.66 9.32 -14.31
CA ASN A 113 -8.82 10.16 -15.29
C ASN A 113 -7.94 11.37 -14.80
N TRP A 114 -6.58 11.32 -14.94
CA TRP A 114 -5.61 12.39 -15.42
C TRP A 114 -4.10 11.95 -15.49
N HIS A 115 -3.11 12.80 -15.92
CA HIS A 115 -1.68 12.43 -16.26
C HIS A 115 -0.49 13.46 -15.95
N PHE A 116 0.81 13.02 -15.96
CA PHE A 116 2.16 13.72 -16.19
C PHE A 116 2.87 14.57 -15.04
N PRO A 117 4.19 15.04 -15.01
CA PRO A 117 5.57 14.69 -15.54
C PRO A 117 6.83 14.71 -14.51
N ASP A 118 8.13 14.42 -14.89
CA ASP A 118 9.24 13.45 -14.26
C ASP A 118 10.68 14.36 -14.32
N LEU A 119 11.69 14.43 -13.36
CA LEU A 119 13.22 14.06 -13.37
C LEU A 119 14.10 14.42 -12.09
N LYS A 120 15.13 13.74 -11.47
CA LYS A 120 15.70 12.33 -11.23
C LYS A 120 16.84 12.18 -10.11
N VAL A 121 17.40 10.96 -9.78
CA VAL A 121 18.39 10.60 -8.66
C VAL A 121 19.88 10.25 -9.08
N ASN A 122 20.64 9.29 -8.47
CA ASN A 122 22.15 9.26 -8.49
C ASN A 122 22.92 7.90 -8.69
N TYR A 123 24.24 7.95 -9.00
CA TYR A 123 24.89 7.06 -10.01
C TYR A 123 26.32 6.47 -9.69
N PRO A 124 26.97 5.70 -10.61
CA PRO A 124 28.36 5.22 -10.43
C PRO A 124 29.40 6.33 -10.22
N THR A 125 29.30 7.45 -10.95
CA THR A 125 30.22 8.60 -10.92
C THR A 125 29.83 9.71 -9.95
N LEU A 126 28.64 9.64 -9.35
CA LEU A 126 28.02 10.75 -8.61
C LEU A 126 27.25 10.15 -7.42
N LYS A 127 27.59 10.54 -6.17
CA LYS A 127 27.12 9.84 -4.95
C LYS A 127 26.22 10.74 -4.09
N ASN A 128 24.96 10.33 -3.89
CA ASN A 128 24.01 10.99 -2.97
C ASN A 128 24.12 10.50 -1.51
N ARG A 129 25.14 9.70 -1.15
CA ARG A 129 25.30 9.08 0.18
C ARG A 129 26.60 9.51 0.84
N GLY A 130 26.58 9.53 2.18
CA GLY A 130 27.70 9.92 3.03
C GLY A 130 28.89 8.95 2.98
N VAL A 131 29.99 9.35 3.62
CA VAL A 131 31.24 8.57 3.67
C VAL A 131 31.32 7.76 4.97
N ASN A 132 31.76 6.50 4.86
CA ASN A 132 32.00 5.55 5.96
C ASN A 132 30.78 4.97 6.71
N GLU A 133 29.54 5.31 6.34
CA GLU A 133 28.35 4.62 6.85
C GLU A 133 28.31 3.14 6.43
N LYS A 134 27.78 2.27 7.30
CA LYS A 134 27.71 0.81 7.13
C LYS A 134 26.43 0.27 7.77
N GLN A 135 25.84 -0.77 7.17
CA GLN A 135 24.50 -1.28 7.49
C GLN A 135 24.55 -2.81 7.62
N ARG A 136 23.98 -3.39 8.69
CA ARG A 136 24.05 -4.83 9.08
C ARG A 136 22.94 -5.20 10.09
N PHE A 137 22.35 -6.41 10.02
CA PHE A 137 21.15 -6.79 10.80
C PHE A 137 21.16 -8.24 11.37
N THR A 138 20.05 -8.67 12.00
CA THR A 138 19.88 -9.92 12.78
C THR A 138 18.50 -10.56 12.54
N LYS A 139 18.43 -11.90 12.50
CA LYS A 139 17.22 -12.66 12.12
C LYS A 139 16.02 -12.55 13.10
N ARG A 140 14.82 -12.30 12.56
CA ARG A 140 13.48 -12.25 13.21
C ARG A 140 12.38 -12.09 12.13
N PRO A 141 11.06 -12.16 12.44
CA PRO A 141 10.01 -11.83 11.48
C PRO A 141 10.15 -10.42 10.89
N ALA A 142 9.71 -10.24 9.65
CA ALA A 142 9.75 -8.97 8.92
C ALA A 142 8.84 -7.94 9.60
N PRO A 143 9.36 -6.83 10.17
CA PRO A 143 8.53 -5.88 10.89
C PRO A 143 8.00 -4.81 9.92
N VAL A 144 6.71 -4.49 9.97
CA VAL A 144 6.04 -3.61 8.98
C VAL A 144 6.15 -2.09 9.27
N HIS A 145 6.20 -1.27 8.20
CA HIS A 145 6.44 0.18 8.22
C HIS A 145 5.34 1.04 7.51
N LYS A 146 5.20 1.09 6.16
CA LYS A 146 4.30 2.05 5.40
C LYS A 146 4.07 1.76 3.87
N LEU A 147 3.68 2.77 3.05
CA LEU A 147 3.11 2.81 1.66
C LEU A 147 3.38 4.18 0.90
N GLY A 148 3.33 4.30 -0.46
CA GLY A 148 3.91 5.45 -1.27
C GLY A 148 3.46 5.93 -2.74
N HIS A 149 4.19 5.63 -3.85
CA HIS A 149 4.34 6.38 -5.15
C HIS A 149 3.29 6.29 -6.33
N PHE A 150 3.60 6.97 -7.47
CA PHE A 150 2.91 7.03 -8.78
C PHE A 150 3.73 6.45 -9.96
N GLY A 151 3.08 5.68 -10.88
CA GLY A 151 3.59 5.25 -12.19
C GLY A 151 2.49 4.71 -13.13
N LEU A 152 2.71 4.63 -14.46
CA LEU A 152 1.72 4.11 -15.44
C LEU A 152 2.23 2.96 -16.31
N VAL A 153 1.33 2.01 -16.60
CA VAL A 153 1.48 0.97 -17.64
C VAL A 153 0.31 1.07 -18.62
N HIS A 154 0.58 0.97 -19.92
CA HIS A 154 -0.42 1.16 -20.99
C HIS A 154 -0.43 0.02 -22.02
N ASP A 155 -1.56 -0.13 -22.72
CA ASP A 155 -1.73 -1.10 -23.81
C ASP A 155 -1.07 -0.61 -25.13
N PRO A 156 -1.04 -1.43 -26.20
CA PRO A 156 -0.52 -1.01 -27.51
C PRO A 156 -1.32 0.11 -28.21
N THR A 157 -2.51 0.48 -27.72
CA THR A 157 -3.29 1.62 -28.24
C THR A 157 -2.98 2.93 -27.50
N GLY A 158 -2.28 2.85 -26.37
CA GLY A 158 -1.94 3.99 -25.52
C GLY A 158 -2.97 4.27 -24.41
N LYS A 159 -3.91 3.35 -24.16
CA LYS A 159 -4.81 3.37 -23.00
C LYS A 159 -4.03 2.90 -21.76
N ASP A 160 -4.07 3.65 -20.67
CA ASP A 160 -3.50 3.18 -19.40
C ASP A 160 -4.33 2.01 -18.85
N VAL A 161 -3.64 0.91 -18.51
CA VAL A 161 -4.22 -0.36 -18.00
C VAL A 161 -3.66 -0.74 -16.62
N THR A 162 -2.67 0.00 -16.10
CA THR A 162 -2.27 -0.04 -14.70
C THR A 162 -1.79 1.34 -14.27
N VAL A 163 -2.24 1.81 -13.12
CA VAL A 163 -1.96 3.17 -12.60
C VAL A 163 -1.64 3.10 -11.11
N PHE A 164 -0.38 3.29 -10.74
CA PHE A 164 0.03 3.53 -9.36
C PHE A 164 -0.10 5.04 -9.06
N TYR A 165 -0.48 5.41 -7.83
CA TYR A 165 -0.77 6.79 -7.43
C TYR A 165 0.01 7.27 -6.20
N ARG A 166 0.73 8.42 -6.32
CA ARG A 166 1.40 9.12 -5.19
C ARG A 166 0.60 10.30 -4.71
N ILE A 167 0.71 10.52 -3.41
CA ILE A 167 0.43 11.79 -2.78
C ILE A 167 1.63 12.71 -3.06
N ASN A 168 1.48 13.65 -3.98
CA ASN A 168 2.53 14.63 -4.27
C ASN A 168 2.58 15.67 -3.14
N ARG A 169 3.73 15.77 -2.46
CA ARG A 169 3.96 16.65 -1.29
C ARG A 169 4.97 17.76 -1.58
N GLY A 170 5.14 18.15 -2.85
CA GLY A 170 6.14 19.13 -3.24
C GLY A 170 7.55 18.54 -3.12
N LYS A 171 8.47 19.27 -2.49
CA LYS A 171 9.87 18.85 -2.28
C LYS A 171 10.07 17.82 -1.15
N GLU A 172 9.00 17.31 -0.55
CA GLU A 172 9.03 16.22 0.43
C GLU A 172 9.08 14.86 -0.27
N LEU A 173 10.02 13.99 0.13
CA LEU A 173 10.18 12.64 -0.43
C LEU A 173 9.05 11.72 0.04
N VAL A 174 8.44 10.99 -0.90
CA VAL A 174 7.43 9.96 -0.66
C VAL A 174 7.84 8.60 -1.24
N ASP A 175 7.37 7.51 -0.63
CA ASP A 175 7.80 6.11 -0.87
C ASP A 175 7.21 5.50 -2.15
N HIS A 176 7.24 4.16 -2.31
CA HIS A 176 6.60 3.38 -3.38
C HIS A 176 5.18 2.82 -3.06
N HIS A 177 4.33 2.72 -4.09
CA HIS A 177 2.83 2.81 -4.16
C HIS A 177 1.97 2.99 -2.86
N VAL A 178 1.12 4.04 -2.75
CA VAL A 178 0.04 4.08 -1.70
C VAL A 178 -1.26 3.46 -2.20
N PHE A 179 -1.51 3.55 -3.49
CA PHE A 179 -2.75 3.13 -4.11
C PHE A 179 -2.49 2.83 -5.57
N PHE A 180 -3.20 1.87 -6.16
CA PHE A 180 -3.12 1.62 -7.59
C PHE A 180 -4.41 1.01 -8.15
N PHE A 181 -4.58 1.13 -9.45
CA PHE A 181 -5.60 0.44 -10.24
C PHE A 181 -4.94 -0.42 -11.32
N PHE A 182 -5.64 -1.44 -11.78
CA PHE A 182 -5.36 -2.15 -13.02
C PHE A 182 -6.68 -2.45 -13.73
N GLU A 183 -6.66 -2.60 -15.05
CA GLU A 183 -7.83 -3.04 -15.80
C GLU A 183 -8.03 -4.56 -15.62
N GLY A 184 -8.99 -4.93 -14.78
CA GLY A 184 -9.41 -6.30 -14.55
C GLY A 184 -10.86 -6.58 -14.96
N PRO A 185 -11.27 -7.85 -15.06
CA PRO A 185 -12.64 -8.25 -15.40
C PRO A 185 -13.68 -7.90 -14.32
N LYS A 186 -13.25 -7.52 -13.11
CA LYS A 186 -14.09 -7.10 -11.97
C LYS A 186 -13.39 -6.04 -11.12
N TYR A 187 -14.14 -5.07 -10.63
CA TYR A 187 -13.68 -4.19 -9.55
C TYR A 187 -13.50 -4.99 -8.25
N HIS A 188 -12.28 -5.02 -7.71
CA HIS A 188 -11.93 -5.64 -6.43
C HIS A 188 -10.61 -5.04 -5.91
N VAL A 189 -10.21 -5.35 -4.67
CA VAL A 189 -8.84 -5.05 -4.20
C VAL A 189 -7.88 -6.10 -4.74
N HIS A 190 -6.79 -5.69 -5.37
CA HIS A 190 -5.74 -6.60 -5.79
C HIS A 190 -4.92 -7.07 -4.58
N HIS A 191 -4.20 -6.13 -3.94
CA HIS A 191 -3.45 -6.38 -2.71
C HIS A 191 -3.41 -5.14 -1.80
N SER A 192 -3.06 -5.34 -0.53
CA SER A 192 -2.50 -4.28 0.33
C SER A 192 -1.02 -4.57 0.57
N SER A 193 -0.19 -3.53 0.54
CA SER A 193 1.27 -3.66 0.64
C SER A 193 1.85 -2.98 1.88
N PHE A 194 2.95 -3.55 2.37
CA PHE A 194 3.48 -3.26 3.70
C PHE A 194 5.01 -3.27 3.67
N GLU A 195 5.63 -2.09 3.72
CA GLU A 195 7.09 -1.97 3.77
C GLU A 195 7.64 -2.73 4.98
N THR A 196 8.80 -3.39 4.86
CA THR A 196 9.53 -3.99 5.99
C THR A 196 10.93 -3.41 6.14
N HIS A 197 11.64 -3.72 7.23
CA HIS A 197 12.87 -2.98 7.58
C HIS A 197 14.00 -3.07 6.54
N ASP A 198 14.22 -4.25 5.97
CA ASP A 198 15.30 -4.55 5.03
C ASP A 198 15.05 -5.92 4.35
N PHE A 199 15.83 -6.23 3.32
CA PHE A 199 15.69 -7.47 2.54
C PHE A 199 15.99 -8.74 3.34
N ASP A 200 16.92 -8.71 4.30
CA ASP A 200 17.14 -9.88 5.18
C ASP A 200 15.89 -10.11 6.03
N ALA A 201 15.27 -9.06 6.56
CA ALA A 201 14.02 -9.14 7.33
C ALA A 201 12.86 -9.70 6.48
N GLN A 202 12.65 -9.20 5.25
CA GLN A 202 11.63 -9.71 4.33
C GLN A 202 11.81 -11.20 4.03
N VAL A 203 13.02 -11.64 3.65
CA VAL A 203 13.31 -13.05 3.32
C VAL A 203 13.10 -13.98 4.53
N LEU A 204 13.16 -13.46 5.75
CA LEU A 204 12.83 -14.22 6.97
C LEU A 204 11.32 -14.28 7.25
N GLY A 205 10.57 -13.23 6.91
CA GLY A 205 9.11 -13.29 6.86
C GLY A 205 8.66 -14.35 5.85
N HIS A 206 9.22 -14.31 4.64
CA HIS A 206 8.99 -15.28 3.57
C HIS A 206 9.25 -16.74 4.01
N ASP A 207 10.41 -17.01 4.63
CA ASP A 207 10.77 -18.36 5.09
C ASP A 207 9.92 -18.83 6.28
N TRP A 208 9.54 -17.92 7.19
CA TRP A 208 8.62 -18.17 8.29
C TRP A 208 7.22 -18.53 7.80
N LEU A 209 6.66 -17.76 6.87
CA LEU A 209 5.32 -17.99 6.30
C LEU A 209 5.28 -19.29 5.50
N ARG A 210 6.34 -19.61 4.73
CA ARG A 210 6.50 -20.94 4.09
C ARG A 210 6.53 -22.06 5.13
N HIS A 211 7.26 -21.91 6.23
CA HIS A 211 7.33 -22.93 7.30
C HIS A 211 6.00 -23.09 8.05
N LYS A 212 5.19 -22.03 8.18
CA LYS A 212 3.82 -22.11 8.72
C LYS A 212 2.82 -22.77 7.77
N GLY A 213 3.15 -22.93 6.49
CA GLY A 213 2.26 -23.53 5.49
C GLY A 213 1.23 -22.58 4.89
N TYR A 214 1.47 -21.27 4.94
CA TYR A 214 0.69 -20.29 4.19
C TYR A 214 0.96 -20.42 2.68
N GLU A 215 0.07 -19.87 1.85
CA GLU A 215 0.20 -19.90 0.39
C GLU A 215 0.88 -18.62 -0.11
N ASN A 216 2.10 -18.77 -0.64
CA ASN A 216 2.77 -17.68 -1.36
C ASN A 216 2.04 -17.47 -2.69
N CYS A 217 1.68 -16.22 -2.96
CA CYS A 217 1.02 -15.80 -4.19
C CYS A 217 2.05 -15.59 -5.30
N TRP A 218 3.09 -14.77 -5.03
CA TRP A 218 4.21 -14.52 -5.95
C TRP A 218 5.40 -13.90 -5.20
N GLY A 219 6.60 -14.49 -5.35
CA GLY A 219 7.83 -13.91 -4.81
C GLY A 219 8.79 -14.95 -4.21
N VAL A 220 9.90 -14.52 -3.59
CA VAL A 220 10.38 -13.13 -3.52
C VAL A 220 10.93 -12.68 -4.88
N GLY A 221 10.64 -11.44 -5.29
CA GLY A 221 11.14 -10.86 -6.54
C GLY A 221 11.42 -9.36 -6.43
N ARG A 222 11.88 -8.73 -7.52
CA ARG A 222 12.16 -7.28 -7.61
C ARG A 222 11.35 -6.67 -8.74
N HIS A 223 10.51 -5.69 -8.44
CA HIS A 223 9.79 -4.93 -9.45
C HIS A 223 10.72 -4.09 -10.33
N ILE A 224 10.33 -3.94 -11.60
CA ILE A 224 10.92 -2.94 -12.50
C ILE A 224 10.46 -1.54 -12.09
N MET A 225 9.17 -1.41 -11.80
CA MET A 225 8.57 -0.16 -11.35
C MET A 225 8.94 0.09 -9.89
N GLY A 226 9.74 1.14 -9.69
CA GLY A 226 10.10 1.75 -8.42
C GLY A 226 10.72 0.85 -7.35
N SER A 227 11.51 -0.12 -7.80
CA SER A 227 12.49 -0.86 -6.99
C SER A 227 11.99 -1.73 -5.83
N GLN A 228 10.68 -1.82 -5.58
CA GLN A 228 10.15 -2.70 -4.56
C GLN A 228 10.64 -4.15 -4.77
N ILE A 229 11.37 -4.68 -3.79
CA ILE A 229 11.51 -6.13 -3.65
C ILE A 229 10.22 -6.60 -3.00
N PHE A 230 9.46 -7.44 -3.68
CA PHE A 230 8.10 -7.87 -3.31
C PHE A 230 8.08 -9.31 -2.81
N ASP A 231 7.14 -9.60 -1.92
CA ASP A 231 6.76 -10.96 -1.54
C ASP A 231 5.26 -11.01 -1.20
N TYR A 232 4.47 -11.58 -2.11
CA TYR A 232 3.01 -11.62 -2.05
C TYR A 232 2.51 -12.92 -1.41
N TRP A 233 1.55 -12.79 -0.49
CA TRP A 233 0.94 -13.90 0.24
C TRP A 233 -0.58 -13.83 0.17
N PHE A 234 -1.25 -14.98 0.15
CA PHE A 234 -2.68 -15.02 0.43
C PHE A 234 -2.93 -15.06 1.93
N ASP A 235 -3.81 -14.18 2.41
CA ASP A 235 -4.44 -14.30 3.71
C ASP A 235 -5.48 -15.45 3.73
N PRO A 236 -6.00 -15.86 4.90
CA PRO A 236 -7.03 -16.89 5.02
C PRO A 236 -8.32 -16.60 4.22
N SER A 237 -8.68 -15.33 4.05
CA SER A 237 -9.82 -14.86 3.26
C SER A 237 -9.52 -14.69 1.76
N ARG A 238 -8.32 -15.07 1.31
CA ARG A 238 -7.80 -14.95 -0.08
C ARG A 238 -7.52 -13.53 -0.58
N PHE A 239 -7.47 -12.54 0.30
CA PHE A 239 -6.87 -11.24 -0.01
C PHE A 239 -5.36 -11.40 -0.18
N VAL A 240 -4.75 -10.66 -1.10
CA VAL A 240 -3.30 -10.65 -1.28
C VAL A 240 -2.67 -9.58 -0.38
N MET A 241 -1.61 -9.95 0.32
CA MET A 241 -0.85 -9.13 1.26
C MET A 241 0.63 -9.14 0.84
N GLU A 242 1.24 -7.97 0.65
CA GLU A 242 2.63 -7.84 0.19
C GLU A 242 3.55 -7.37 1.32
N HIS A 243 4.64 -8.10 1.57
CA HIS A 243 5.83 -7.49 2.19
C HIS A 243 6.67 -6.85 1.10
N TYR A 244 7.04 -5.58 1.25
CA TYR A 244 7.97 -4.91 0.32
C TYR A 244 9.18 -4.27 1.00
N VAL A 245 10.30 -4.09 0.29
CA VAL A 245 11.45 -3.26 0.74
C VAL A 245 12.16 -2.57 -0.44
N ASP A 246 13.12 -1.69 -0.15
CA ASP A 246 14.01 -1.03 -1.13
C ASP A 246 13.27 -0.25 -2.24
N GLY A 247 12.09 0.28 -1.91
CA GLY A 247 11.30 1.11 -2.83
C GLY A 247 11.93 2.48 -3.09
N ASP A 248 11.74 2.99 -4.30
CA ASP A 248 12.27 4.31 -4.70
C ASP A 248 11.55 5.47 -3.97
N LEU A 249 12.34 6.50 -3.58
CA LEU A 249 11.84 7.73 -2.93
C LEU A 249 11.79 8.90 -3.91
N LEU A 250 10.62 9.54 -4.04
CA LEU A 250 10.34 10.53 -5.09
C LEU A 250 9.79 11.85 -4.50
N ASP A 251 10.11 12.99 -5.10
CA ASP A 251 9.53 14.32 -4.78
C ASP A 251 8.65 14.83 -5.95
N ASP A 252 8.29 16.11 -5.97
CA ASP A 252 7.59 16.77 -7.09
C ASP A 252 8.41 16.91 -8.38
N SER A 253 9.68 16.45 -8.41
CA SER A 253 10.45 16.39 -9.66
C SER A 253 10.18 15.11 -10.46
N GLU A 254 10.35 13.91 -9.89
CA GLU A 254 10.39 12.61 -10.62
C GLU A 254 9.12 12.24 -11.44
N PRO A 255 9.23 11.75 -12.70
CA PRO A 255 7.64 11.87 -13.71
C PRO A 255 6.54 10.87 -13.37
N THR A 256 5.44 11.05 -14.08
CA THR A 256 4.60 9.94 -14.51
C THR A 256 5.34 9.20 -15.62
N HIS A 257 6.09 8.15 -15.25
CA HIS A 257 6.58 7.15 -16.22
C HIS A 257 5.38 6.53 -16.94
N ARG A 258 5.49 6.29 -18.26
CA ARG A 258 4.54 5.46 -19.03
C ARG A 258 5.30 4.33 -19.73
N THR A 259 4.96 3.09 -19.41
CA THR A 259 5.59 1.88 -19.97
C THR A 259 4.57 1.01 -20.68
N LEU A 260 4.96 0.34 -21.79
CA LEU A 260 4.11 -0.62 -22.48
C LEU A 260 3.95 -1.90 -21.64
N ALA A 261 2.71 -2.38 -21.50
CA ALA A 261 2.38 -3.60 -20.77
C ALA A 261 3.05 -4.85 -21.38
N SER A 262 3.77 -5.59 -20.55
CA SER A 262 4.31 -6.92 -20.85
C SER A 262 4.37 -7.75 -19.55
N PRO A 263 4.26 -9.10 -19.58
CA PRO A 263 4.66 -9.93 -18.43
C PRO A 263 6.08 -9.58 -17.95
N ASP A 264 6.98 -9.27 -18.89
CA ASP A 264 8.37 -8.87 -18.64
C ASP A 264 8.50 -7.44 -18.08
N SER A 265 7.44 -6.61 -18.05
CA SER A 265 7.50 -5.23 -17.55
C SER A 265 7.22 -5.09 -16.05
N LEU A 266 6.90 -6.20 -15.37
CA LEU A 266 6.54 -6.19 -13.95
C LEU A 266 7.75 -6.40 -13.02
N HIS A 267 8.72 -7.24 -13.40
CA HIS A 267 9.79 -7.69 -12.51
C HIS A 267 11.14 -7.87 -13.23
N VAL A 268 12.23 -7.57 -12.52
CA VAL A 268 13.63 -7.71 -12.97
C VAL A 268 14.15 -9.13 -12.72
N TRP A 269 13.73 -9.72 -11.60
CA TRP A 269 14.03 -11.10 -11.19
C TRP A 269 13.00 -11.56 -10.17
N GLY A 270 12.81 -12.87 -10.05
CA GLY A 270 11.81 -13.53 -9.20
C GLY A 270 11.40 -14.87 -9.81
N PRO A 271 10.35 -15.52 -9.28
CA PRO A 271 9.60 -16.54 -10.01
C PRO A 271 8.84 -15.92 -11.19
N ASP A 272 8.55 -16.71 -12.22
CA ASP A 272 7.66 -16.30 -13.32
C ASP A 272 6.30 -15.82 -12.77
N LEU A 273 5.68 -14.84 -13.46
CA LEU A 273 4.38 -14.29 -13.07
C LEU A 273 3.29 -15.39 -13.07
N PRO A 274 2.57 -15.63 -11.95
CA PRO A 274 1.49 -16.60 -11.91
C PRO A 274 0.36 -16.22 -12.88
N PRO A 275 -0.20 -17.17 -13.68
CA PRO A 275 -1.24 -16.87 -14.66
C PRO A 275 -2.52 -16.26 -14.10
N ASP A 276 -2.75 -16.34 -12.79
CA ASP A 276 -3.93 -15.84 -12.08
C ASP A 276 -3.64 -14.61 -11.20
N PHE A 277 -2.42 -14.05 -11.22
CA PHE A 277 -2.04 -12.91 -10.35
C PHE A 277 -2.84 -11.63 -10.67
N LEU A 278 -3.05 -11.32 -11.96
CA LEU A 278 -3.69 -10.09 -12.44
C LEU A 278 -5.14 -10.33 -12.95
N LYS A 279 -6.02 -10.98 -12.16
CA LYS A 279 -7.37 -11.40 -12.60
C LYS A 279 -8.51 -10.99 -11.68
#